data_AF-A0A3M0XPA4-F1
#
_entry.id   AF-A0A3M0XPA4-F1
#
_cell.length_a   1.000
_cell.length_b   1.000
_cell.length_c   1.000
_cell.angle_alpha   90.00
_cell.angle_beta   90.00
_cell.angle_gamma   90.00
#
_symmetry.space_group_name_H-M   'P 1'
#
loop_
_entity.id
_entity.type
_entity.pdbx_description
1 polymer ?
#
loop_
_entity_poly.entity_id
_entity_poly.type
_entity_poly.pdbx_seq_one_letter_code
_entity_poly.pdbx_strand_id
1 'polypeptide(L)'
;MQLHELQPATRRKKKKRVGRGGKRGTYSGRGMKGQKARAGRKIRPASRDLILRIPKRRGVKNKPLGEKPVVINLADLAKVG
;
A
#
# COMPACT_ATOMS: atom_id res chain seq x y z
N MET A 1 13.42 -35.93 -12.40
CA MET A 1 12.23 -35.09 -12.21
C MET A 1 11.58 -34.84 -13.56
N GLN A 2 10.33 -35.22 -13.72
CA GLN A 2 9.54 -34.95 -14.92
C GLN A 2 8.66 -33.70 -14.74
N LEU A 3 8.21 -33.10 -15.84
CA LEU A 3 7.43 -31.84 -15.81
C LEU A 3 6.15 -31.93 -14.97
N HIS A 4 5.51 -33.10 -14.91
CA HIS A 4 4.27 -33.30 -14.17
C HIS A 4 4.47 -33.46 -12.65
N GLU A 5 5.70 -33.61 -12.19
CA GLU A 5 6.06 -33.73 -10.77
C GLU A 5 6.29 -32.35 -10.13
N LEU A 6 6.46 -31.30 -10.95
CA LEU A 6 6.73 -29.94 -10.47
C LEU A 6 5.48 -29.31 -9.85
N GLN A 7 5.52 -29.08 -8.54
CA GLN A 7 4.49 -28.36 -7.81
C GLN A 7 5.04 -27.04 -7.24
N PRO A 8 4.22 -25.99 -7.14
CA PRO A 8 4.67 -24.73 -6.55
C PRO A 8 4.89 -24.88 -5.04
N ALA A 9 6.02 -24.40 -4.54
CA ALA A 9 6.35 -24.40 -3.10
C ALA A 9 5.32 -23.63 -2.25
N THR A 10 4.64 -22.63 -2.84
CA THR A 10 3.61 -21.82 -2.18
C THR A 10 2.28 -21.89 -2.92
N ARG A 11 1.18 -22.00 -2.17
CA ARG A 11 -0.18 -22.06 -2.73
C ARG A 11 -0.55 -20.78 -3.47
N ARG A 12 -0.90 -20.90 -4.76
CA ARG A 12 -1.41 -19.79 -5.58
C ARG A 12 -2.83 -19.39 -5.14
N LYS A 13 -3.06 -18.10 -4.90
CA LYS A 13 -4.39 -17.56 -4.57
C LYS A 13 -5.21 -17.36 -5.86
N LYS A 14 -6.45 -17.88 -5.88
CA LYS A 14 -7.38 -17.68 -7.01
C LYS A 14 -7.89 -16.23 -7.02
N LYS A 15 -8.00 -15.63 -8.21
CA LYS A 15 -8.57 -14.28 -8.39
C LYS A 15 -10.07 -14.30 -8.13
N LYS A 16 -10.58 -13.27 -7.45
CA LYS A 16 -12.02 -13.07 -7.27
C LYS A 16 -12.65 -12.69 -8.62
N ARG A 17 -13.58 -13.50 -9.13
CA ARG A 17 -14.40 -13.16 -10.30
C ARG A 17 -15.61 -12.35 -9.82
N VAL A 18 -15.74 -11.13 -10.32
CA VAL A 18 -16.79 -10.18 -9.92
C VAL A 18 -17.85 -10.11 -11.02
N GLY A 19 -19.13 -10.02 -10.67
CA GLY A 19 -20.23 -9.98 -11.64
C GLY A 19 -20.53 -11.34 -12.30
N ARG A 20 -20.32 -12.45 -11.58
CA ARG A 20 -20.56 -13.84 -12.04
C ARG A 20 -21.27 -14.65 -10.94
N GLY A 21 -22.46 -14.20 -10.52
CA GLY A 21 -23.24 -14.84 -9.45
C GLY A 21 -22.57 -14.80 -8.06
N GLY A 22 -23.27 -15.33 -7.04
CA GLY A 22 -22.77 -15.44 -5.67
C GLY A 22 -22.51 -14.11 -4.95
N LYS A 23 -21.55 -14.10 -4.00
CA LYS A 23 -21.28 -12.98 -3.06
C LYS A 23 -21.06 -11.61 -3.70
N ARG A 24 -20.61 -11.53 -4.96
CA ARG A 24 -20.38 -10.27 -5.69
C ARG A 24 -21.02 -10.31 -7.09
N GLY A 25 -22.19 -10.93 -7.21
CA GLY A 25 -22.98 -10.98 -8.44
C GLY A 25 -23.63 -9.64 -8.75
N THR A 26 -24.78 -9.37 -8.12
CA THR A 26 -25.72 -8.28 -8.49
C THR A 26 -25.07 -6.91 -8.52
N TYR A 27 -24.45 -6.47 -7.42
CA TYR A 27 -23.87 -5.13 -7.32
C TYR A 27 -22.35 -5.10 -7.44
N SER A 28 -21.71 -6.25 -7.70
CA SER A 28 -20.25 -6.35 -7.77
C SER A 28 -19.50 -5.81 -6.53
N GLY A 29 -20.18 -5.67 -5.38
CA GLY A 29 -19.66 -5.04 -4.16
C GLY A 29 -19.66 -3.50 -4.13
N ARG A 30 -20.37 -2.84 -5.07
CA ARG A 30 -20.44 -1.37 -5.17
C ARG A 30 -21.72 -0.75 -4.58
N GLY A 31 -22.69 -1.57 -4.18
CA GLY A 31 -24.00 -1.12 -3.72
C GLY A 31 -24.94 -0.74 -4.88
N MET A 32 -26.10 -0.17 -4.55
CA MET A 32 -27.20 0.07 -5.52
C MET A 32 -26.96 1.28 -6.43
N LYS A 33 -27.00 2.50 -5.87
CA LYS A 33 -26.97 3.77 -6.60
C LYS A 33 -25.94 4.72 -5.98
N GLY A 34 -25.88 5.94 -6.52
CA GLY A 34 -24.98 7.00 -6.08
C GLY A 34 -23.70 7.08 -6.91
N GLN A 35 -22.98 8.18 -6.77
CA GLN A 35 -21.75 8.40 -7.54
C GLN A 35 -20.76 7.25 -7.34
N LYS A 36 -20.66 6.69 -6.12
CA LYS A 36 -19.79 5.55 -5.78
C LYS A 36 -20.11 4.22 -6.50
N ALA A 37 -21.30 4.07 -7.07
CA ALA A 37 -21.65 2.89 -7.85
C ALA A 37 -21.30 3.03 -9.34
N ARG A 38 -21.14 4.26 -9.84
CA ARG A 38 -20.94 4.56 -11.27
C ARG A 38 -19.46 4.51 -11.68
N ALA A 39 -19.24 4.23 -12.97
CA ALA A 39 -17.92 4.26 -13.60
C ALA A 39 -17.42 5.71 -13.74
N GLY A 40 -16.10 5.87 -13.86
CA GLY A 40 -15.48 7.17 -14.19
C GLY A 40 -15.55 8.26 -13.11
N ARG A 41 -16.13 7.99 -11.93
CA ARG A 41 -16.21 9.00 -10.87
C ARG A 41 -14.80 9.40 -10.38
N LYS A 42 -14.60 10.71 -10.21
CA LYS A 42 -13.42 11.27 -9.54
C LYS A 42 -13.88 12.04 -8.31
N ILE A 43 -14.10 11.33 -7.20
CA ILE A 43 -14.48 11.96 -5.92
C ILE A 43 -13.19 12.40 -5.22
N ARG A 44 -13.03 13.70 -5.00
CA ARG A 44 -11.90 14.26 -4.23
C ARG A 44 -11.95 13.70 -2.80
N PRO A 45 -10.84 13.14 -2.27
CA PRO A 45 -10.80 12.66 -0.90
C PRO A 45 -10.86 13.84 0.08
N ALA A 46 -11.67 13.70 1.14
CA ALA A 46 -11.81 14.72 2.19
C ALA A 46 -10.48 15.01 2.93
N SER A 47 -9.57 14.02 2.97
CA SER A 47 -8.23 14.19 3.53
C SER A 47 -7.42 15.30 2.84
N ARG A 48 -7.76 15.66 1.60
CA ARG A 48 -7.07 16.75 0.90
C ARG A 48 -7.33 18.10 1.57
N ASP A 49 -8.48 18.27 2.20
CA ASP A 49 -8.80 19.50 2.93
C ASP A 49 -8.03 19.58 4.25
N LEU A 50 -7.80 18.43 4.90
CA LEU A 50 -6.90 18.33 6.05
C LEU A 50 -5.46 18.66 5.67
N ILE A 51 -4.97 18.12 4.56
CA ILE A 51 -3.59 18.37 4.10
C ILE A 51 -3.39 19.84 3.74
N LEU A 52 -4.39 20.50 3.14
CA LEU A 52 -4.31 21.93 2.79
C LEU A 52 -4.25 22.85 4.01
N ARG A 53 -4.81 22.44 5.14
CA ARG A 53 -4.72 23.19 6.40
C ARG A 53 -3.32 23.14 7.01
N ILE A 54 -2.54 22.10 6.74
CA ILE A 54 -1.20 21.93 7.33
C ILE A 54 -0.20 22.79 6.55
N PRO A 55 0.60 23.63 7.22
CA PRO A 55 1.65 24.38 6.54
C PRO A 55 2.69 23.43 5.92
N LYS A 56 3.20 23.80 4.75
CA LYS A 56 4.28 23.04 4.10
C LYS A 56 5.50 23.01 5.02
N ARG A 57 6.11 21.83 5.19
CA ARG A 57 7.37 21.71 5.92
C ARG A 57 8.45 22.55 5.22
N ARG A 58 9.25 23.29 5.99
CA ARG A 58 10.42 24.00 5.46
C ARG A 58 11.52 22.98 5.14
N GLY A 59 12.34 23.24 4.12
CA GLY A 59 13.54 22.45 3.83
C GLY A 59 13.33 21.07 3.19
N VAL A 60 12.17 20.76 2.59
CA VAL A 60 11.85 19.43 2.01
C VAL A 60 12.86 18.95 0.96
N LYS A 61 13.54 19.87 0.28
CA LYS A 61 14.56 19.56 -0.74
C LYS A 61 15.99 19.75 -0.24
N ASN A 62 16.21 20.01 1.05
CA ASN A 62 17.54 20.17 1.62
C ASN A 62 18.16 18.81 1.94
N LYS A 63 18.56 18.07 0.90
CA LYS A 63 19.31 16.82 1.09
C LYS A 63 20.72 17.17 1.59
N PRO A 64 21.22 16.51 2.65
CA PRO A 64 22.61 16.68 3.07
C PRO A 64 23.53 16.23 1.93
N LEU A 65 24.64 16.96 1.73
CA LEU A 65 25.61 16.65 0.68
C LEU A 65 26.37 15.33 0.90
N GLY A 66 26.36 14.78 2.12
CA GLY A 66 27.11 13.58 2.50
C GLY A 66 26.26 12.46 3.10
N GLU A 67 26.87 11.30 3.25
CA GLU A 67 26.29 10.15 3.95
C GLU A 67 26.14 10.43 5.44
N LYS A 68 25.09 9.86 6.05
CA LYS A 68 24.89 9.99 7.50
C LYS A 68 25.89 9.08 8.21
N PRO A 69 26.70 9.60 9.15
CA PRO A 69 27.64 8.77 9.89
C PRO A 69 26.87 7.75 10.74
N VAL A 70 27.47 6.56 10.89
CA VAL A 70 26.97 5.54 11.82
C VAL A 70 27.31 6.00 13.24
N VAL A 71 26.29 6.21 14.06
CA VAL A 71 26.47 6.58 15.46
C VAL A 71 26.63 5.29 16.27
N ILE A 72 27.78 5.15 16.95
CA ILE A 72 28.06 4.04 17.85
C ILE A 72 28.12 4.60 19.27
N ASN A 73 27.33 4.03 20.18
CA ASN A 73 27.35 4.41 21.59
C ASN A 73 28.41 3.62 22.35
N LEU A 74 29.05 4.26 23.33
CA LEU A 74 30.06 3.64 24.19
C LEU A 74 29.49 2.44 24.98
N ALA A 75 28.21 2.50 25.35
CA ALA A 75 27.53 1.42 26.07
C ALA A 75 27.35 0.13 25.23
N ASP A 76 27.27 0.26 23.90
CA ASP A 76 27.14 -0.89 23.01
C ASP A 76 28.52 -1.53 22.73
N LEU A 77 29.59 -0.74 22.75
CA LEU A 77 30.98 -1.23 22.65
C LEU A 77 31.40 -2.01 23.90
N ALA A 78 31.00 -1.57 25.09
CA ALA A 78 31.34 -2.22 26.36
C ALA A 78 30.69 -3.61 26.56
N LYS A 79 29.73 -4.02 25.72
CA LYS A 79 29.08 -5.33 25.78
C LYS A 79 29.70 -6.37 24.84
N VAL A 80 30.54 -5.92 23.91
CA VAL A 80 31.19 -6.76 22.90
C VAL A 80 32.62 -7.13 23.32
N GLY A 81 33.23 -6.34 24.21
CA GLY A 81 34.45 -6.72 24.95
C GLY A 81 34.11 -7.49 26.21
#